data_AF-A0A7J2NS55-F1
#
_entry.id   AF-A0A7J2NS55-F1
#
_cell.length_a   1.000
_cell.length_b   1.000
_cell.length_c   1.000
_cell.angle_alpha   90.00
_cell.angle_beta   90.00
_cell.angle_gamma   90.00
#
_symmetry.space_group_name_H-M   'P 1'
#
loop_
_entity.id
_entity.type
_entity.pdbx_description
1 polymer ?
#
loop_
_entity_poly.entity_id
_entity_poly.type
_entity_poly.pdbx_seq_one_letter_code
_entity_poly.pdbx_strand_id
1 'polypeptide(L)'
;MNTLRSQKELTTKKSKLKSQVIDRISTLSTAAFGLIAALAWNDAIKGLFAEGGPLHAISTKGPWAYALIVTIIAAIVTIWIGKISEKSK
;
A
#
# COMPACT_ATOMS: atom_id res chain seq x y z
N MET A 1 -2.95 49.10 13.21
CA MET A 1 -2.12 47.98 13.70
C MET A 1 -2.88 46.64 13.84
N ASN A 2 -4.14 46.62 14.31
CA ASN A 2 -4.87 45.36 14.61
C ASN A 2 -5.48 44.61 13.41
N THR A 3 -5.85 45.31 12.34
CA THR A 3 -6.50 44.71 11.15
C THR A 3 -5.56 43.86 10.30
N LEU A 4 -4.29 44.27 10.16
CA LEU A 4 -3.27 43.51 9.40
C LEU A 4 -2.86 42.22 10.11
N ARG A 5 -2.87 42.21 11.44
CA ARG A 5 -2.66 40.99 12.25
C ARG A 5 -3.80 39.99 12.03
N SER A 6 -5.04 40.46 12.06
CA SER A 6 -6.21 39.61 11.80
C SER A 6 -6.19 39.01 10.39
N GLN A 7 -5.77 39.78 9.38
CA GLN A 7 -5.60 39.25 8.01
C GLN A 7 -4.49 38.20 7.90
N LYS A 8 -3.31 38.42 8.51
CA LYS A 8 -2.24 37.41 8.55
C LYS A 8 -2.69 36.13 9.23
N GLU A 9 -3.39 36.22 10.37
CA GLU A 9 -3.93 35.04 11.04
C GLU A 9 -4.98 34.31 10.21
N LEU A 10 -5.84 35.02 9.49
CA LEU A 10 -6.83 34.42 8.60
C LEU A 10 -6.16 33.67 7.44
N THR A 11 -5.13 34.26 6.82
CA THR A 11 -4.39 33.63 5.71
C THR A 11 -3.61 32.39 6.16
N THR A 12 -2.95 32.46 7.32
CA THR A 12 -2.21 31.33 7.92
C THR A 12 -3.16 30.21 8.35
N LYS A 13 -4.32 30.56 8.94
CA LYS A 13 -5.33 29.56 9.31
C LYS A 13 -5.91 28.88 8.07
N LYS A 14 -6.21 29.65 7.01
CA LYS A 14 -6.68 29.12 5.73
C LYS A 14 -5.64 28.20 5.06
N SER A 15 -4.36 28.57 5.03
CA SER A 15 -3.31 27.73 4.45
C SER A 15 -3.10 26.44 5.26
N LYS A 16 -3.09 26.53 6.60
CA LYS A 16 -2.96 25.38 7.50
C LYS A 16 -4.15 24.43 7.41
N LEU A 17 -5.36 24.95 7.21
CA LEU A 17 -6.55 24.14 6.95
C LEU A 17 -6.46 23.42 5.59
N LYS A 18 -6.04 24.12 4.53
CA LYS A 18 -5.83 23.50 3.21
C LYS A 18 -4.80 22.36 3.27
N SER A 19 -3.66 22.57 3.92
CA SER A 19 -2.63 21.53 4.09
C SER A 19 -3.21 20.31 4.80
N GLN A 20 -3.88 20.50 5.93
CA GLN A 20 -4.50 19.39 6.68
C GLN A 20 -5.52 18.62 5.84
N VAL A 21 -6.33 19.30 5.03
CA VAL A 21 -7.29 18.62 4.15
C VAL A 21 -6.55 17.78 3.10
N ILE A 22 -5.50 18.32 2.47
CA ILE A 22 -4.68 17.58 1.49
C ILE A 22 -4.01 16.37 2.14
N ASP A 23 -3.47 16.51 3.35
CA ASP A 23 -2.83 15.41 4.08
C ASP A 23 -3.83 14.29 4.39
N ARG A 24 -5.05 14.64 4.80
CA ARG A 24 -6.12 13.68 5.08
C ARG A 24 -6.59 12.98 3.81
N ILE A 25 -6.78 13.72 2.72
CA ILE A 25 -7.14 13.14 1.42
C ILE A 25 -6.03 12.22 0.92
N SER A 26 -4.76 12.60 1.08
CA SER A 26 -3.62 11.77 0.67
C SER A 26 -3.55 10.48 1.48
N THR A 27 -3.80 10.56 2.79
CA THR A 27 -3.86 9.38 3.66
C THR A 27 -5.00 8.44 3.26
N LEU A 28 -6.21 8.98 3.06
CA LEU A 28 -7.39 8.22 2.62
C LEU A 28 -7.18 7.59 1.24
N SER A 29 -6.60 8.35 0.30
CA SER A 29 -6.29 7.87 -1.05
C SER A 29 -5.25 6.75 -1.00
N THR A 30 -4.20 6.91 -0.21
CA THR A 30 -3.16 5.88 -0.02
C THR A 30 -3.75 4.61 0.57
N ALA A 31 -4.63 4.73 1.56
CA ALA A 31 -5.33 3.58 2.15
C ALA A 31 -6.25 2.88 1.13
N ALA A 32 -7.04 3.64 0.38
CA ALA A 32 -7.93 3.10 -0.65
C ALA A 32 -7.15 2.40 -1.76
N PHE A 33 -6.08 3.00 -2.27
CA PHE A 33 -5.22 2.37 -3.27
C PHE A 33 -4.45 1.18 -2.72
N GLY A 34 -4.02 1.23 -1.46
CA GLY A 34 -3.41 0.08 -0.78
C GLY A 34 -4.37 -1.13 -0.73
N LEU A 35 -5.65 -0.89 -0.46
CA LEU A 35 -6.68 -1.93 -0.48
C LEU A 35 -6.90 -2.48 -1.90
N ILE A 36 -7.05 -1.61 -2.89
CA ILE A 36 -7.21 -2.03 -4.30
C ILE A 36 -5.99 -2.82 -4.77
N ALA A 37 -4.77 -2.38 -4.44
CA ALA A 37 -3.54 -3.07 -4.78
C ALA A 37 -3.48 -4.47 -4.15
N ALA A 38 -3.87 -4.61 -2.88
CA ALA A 38 -3.92 -5.92 -2.22
C ALA A 38 -4.91 -6.88 -2.91
N LEU A 39 -6.09 -6.38 -3.30
CA LEU A 39 -7.08 -7.18 -4.02
C LEU A 39 -6.60 -7.59 -5.42
N ALA A 40 -6.04 -6.65 -6.17
CA ALA A 40 -5.50 -6.92 -7.50
C ALA A 40 -4.33 -7.91 -7.45
N TRP A 41 -3.46 -7.82 -6.43
CA TRP A 41 -2.33 -8.74 -6.34
C TRP A 41 -2.77 -10.18 -6.03
N ASN A 42 -3.81 -10.36 -5.22
CA ASN A 42 -4.41 -11.68 -4.99
C ASN A 42 -4.86 -12.31 -6.32
N ASP A 43 -5.58 -11.58 -7.15
CA ASP A 43 -6.12 -12.11 -8.40
C ASP A 43 -5.02 -12.36 -9.44
N ALA A 44 -4.03 -11.47 -9.53
CA ALA A 44 -2.92 -11.67 -10.45
C ALA A 44 -2.02 -12.85 -10.02
N ILE A 45 -1.77 -13.08 -8.73
CA ILE A 45 -1.06 -14.29 -8.27
C ILE A 45 -1.88 -15.54 -8.64
N LYS A 46 -3.19 -15.55 -8.37
CA LYS A 46 -4.07 -16.68 -8.76
C LYS A 46 -4.05 -16.94 -10.27
N GLY A 47 -4.04 -15.87 -11.08
CA GLY A 47 -3.95 -15.95 -12.53
C GLY A 47 -2.68 -16.63 -13.04
N LEU A 48 -1.56 -16.55 -12.30
CA LEU A 48 -0.33 -17.26 -12.67
C LEU A 48 -0.49 -18.80 -12.62
N PHE A 49 -1.36 -19.29 -11.73
CA PHE A 49 -1.60 -20.72 -11.50
C PHE A 49 -2.87 -21.24 -12.18
N ALA A 50 -3.72 -20.34 -12.69
CA ALA A 50 -4.91 -20.68 -13.45
C ALA A 50 -4.56 -21.34 -14.80
N GLU A 51 -5.55 -21.95 -15.44
CA GLU A 51 -5.39 -22.51 -16.79
C GLU A 51 -4.93 -21.43 -17.79
N GLY A 52 -3.84 -21.72 -18.51
CA GLY A 52 -3.17 -20.76 -19.40
C GLY A 52 -2.15 -19.83 -18.73
N GLY A 53 -2.01 -19.89 -17.40
CA GLY A 53 -1.01 -19.13 -16.65
C GLY A 53 0.42 -19.71 -16.78
N PRO A 54 1.48 -18.90 -16.58
CA PRO A 54 2.87 -19.35 -16.72
C PRO A 54 3.27 -20.46 -15.74
N LEU A 55 2.60 -20.55 -14.59
CA LEU A 55 2.86 -21.54 -13.54
C LEU A 55 1.78 -22.63 -13.49
N HIS A 56 0.91 -22.71 -14.50
CA HIS A 56 -0.18 -23.69 -14.54
C HIS A 56 0.32 -25.14 -14.40
N ALA A 57 1.44 -25.48 -15.04
CA ALA A 57 2.06 -26.82 -14.97
C ALA A 57 2.49 -27.24 -13.55
N ILE A 58 2.73 -26.27 -12.66
CA ILE A 58 3.07 -26.52 -11.26
C ILE A 58 1.78 -26.67 -10.43
N SER A 59 0.72 -25.94 -10.81
CA SER A 59 -0.60 -25.98 -10.18
C SER A 59 -1.34 -27.31 -10.38
N THR A 60 -1.02 -28.06 -11.44
CA THR A 60 -1.57 -29.41 -11.70
C THR A 60 -1.27 -30.41 -10.57
N LYS A 61 -0.29 -30.10 -9.70
CA LYS A 61 0.05 -30.89 -8.51
C LYS A 61 -0.86 -30.61 -7.29
N GLY A 62 -1.86 -29.73 -7.43
CA GLY A 62 -2.85 -29.41 -6.40
C GLY A 62 -2.57 -28.11 -5.63
N PRO A 63 -3.50 -27.70 -4.74
CA PRO A 63 -3.50 -26.37 -4.10
C PRO A 63 -2.28 -26.11 -3.19
N TRP A 64 -1.54 -27.15 -2.82
CA TRP A 64 -0.34 -27.09 -1.99
C TRP A 64 0.81 -26.31 -2.63
N ALA A 65 0.95 -26.37 -3.96
CA ALA A 65 2.00 -25.64 -4.65
C ALA A 65 1.81 -24.11 -4.54
N TYR A 66 0.57 -23.65 -4.74
CA TYR A 66 0.20 -22.25 -4.53
C TYR A 66 0.48 -21.79 -3.09
N ALA A 67 0.01 -22.56 -2.11
CA ALA A 67 0.16 -22.20 -0.69
C ALA A 67 1.64 -22.10 -0.27
N LEU A 68 2.47 -23.05 -0.72
CA LEU A 68 3.90 -23.06 -0.39
C LEU A 68 4.63 -21.86 -0.99
N ILE A 69 4.38 -21.56 -2.27
CA ILE A 69 5.03 -20.43 -2.97
C ILE A 69 4.64 -19.10 -2.31
N VAL A 70 3.36 -18.88 -2.05
CA VAL A 70 2.88 -17.65 -1.39
C VAL A 70 3.48 -17.50 0.00
N THR A 71 3.62 -18.59 0.76
CA THR A 71 4.23 -18.57 2.11
C THR A 71 5.72 -18.21 2.05
N ILE A 72 6.47 -18.78 1.11
CA ILE A 72 7.89 -18.47 0.94
C ILE A 72 8.07 -16.99 0.57
N ILE A 73 7.30 -16.49 -0.39
CA ILE A 73 7.34 -15.07 -0.79
C ILE A 73 7.01 -14.16 0.40
N ALA A 74 5.95 -14.48 1.16
CA ALA A 74 5.55 -13.72 2.33
C ALA A 74 6.65 -13.69 3.41
N ALA A 75 7.32 -14.83 3.66
CA ALA A 75 8.44 -14.89 4.60
C ALA A 75 9.62 -14.02 4.16
N ILE A 76 10.01 -14.09 2.88
CA ILE A 76 11.10 -13.28 2.32
C ILE A 76 10.78 -11.79 2.45
N VAL A 77 9.57 -11.36 2.05
CA VAL A 77 9.12 -9.96 2.13
C VAL A 77 9.11 -9.49 3.58
N THR A 78 8.60 -10.30 4.51
CA THR A 78 8.54 -9.96 5.93
C THR A 78 9.94 -9.75 6.52
N ILE A 79 10.89 -10.64 6.22
CA ILE A 79 12.28 -10.49 6.65
C ILE A 79 12.91 -9.23 6.05
N TRP A 80 12.65 -8.96 4.77
CA TRP A 80 13.23 -7.81 4.08
C TRP A 80 12.73 -6.48 4.65
N ILE A 81 11.43 -6.37 4.93
CA ILE A 81 10.82 -5.20 5.61
C ILE A 81 11.43 -5.02 7.00
N GLY A 82 11.57 -6.11 7.77
CA GLY A 82 12.21 -6.06 9.10
C GLY A 82 13.63 -5.50 9.03
N LYS A 83 14.44 -5.97 8.09
CA LYS A 83 15.82 -5.47 7.88
C LYS A 83 15.89 -4.01 7.46
N ILE A 84 14.96 -3.54 6.62
CA ILE A 84 14.90 -2.13 6.21
C ILE A 84 14.52 -1.25 7.40
N SER A 85 13.58 -1.71 8.23
CA SER A 85 13.14 -0.97 9.42
C SER A 85 14.22 -0.86 10.50
N GLU A 86 15.11 -1.84 10.64
CA GLU A 86 16.25 -1.76 11.54
C GLU A 86 17.31 -0.76 11.05
N LYS A 87 17.46 -0.62 9.72
CA LYS A 87 18.46 0.26 9.11
C LYS A 87 18.05 1.73 9.11
N SER A 88 16.77 2.03 9.32
CA SER A 88 16.23 3.39 9.42
C SER A 88 16.06 3.88 10.85
N LYS A 89 16.50 3.10 11.84
CA LYS A 89 16.47 3.42 13.27
C LYS A 89 17.88 3.73 13.76
#